data_AF-A0A5D2QRN1-F1
#
_entry.id   AF-A0A5D2QRN1-F1
#
_cell.length_a   1.000
_cell.length_b   1.000
_cell.length_c   1.000
_cell.angle_alpha   90.00
_cell.angle_beta   90.00
_cell.angle_gamma   90.00
#
_symmetry.space_group_name_H-M   'P 1'
#
loop_
_entity.id
_entity.type
_entity.pdbx_description
1 polymer ?
#
loop_
_entity_poly.entity_id
_entity_poly.type
_entity_poly.pdbx_seq_one_letter_code
_entity_poly.pdbx_strand_id
1 'polypeptide(L)'
;MEVERVQAIVSSSLAKDNTPLEFVRPEDEQPAITTFHGPIPDIPVIDINHPDQDHIIHLVANASRDWGIFQVVNHGIPFDLIQKLQQVGKEFFDLPQEEKEVYAKPPGALTLEGYGSKIGEDVNGKKNWADHLFHKIWPASCINHQFWPKNPPSYRAVNEEYAQEVRKVVDKLFKWLSTGLGLEADVLKQGVGGEEIEYLMKINYYPPCPRPDLTLGVTSHTDLSAMTVLVPNEVPGLQVFKDGHWIDAKYIPGALIIHIGDQIEILSNGKYKAVLHRTTVDKEKTRMSWPVFLEPPGEFVVGPLPQLVDPQLPPKYKPKKFKDYSYCKFHKLPQY
;
A
#
# COMPACT_ATOMS: atom_id res chain seq x y z
N MET A 1 15.17 -17.36 -19.85
CA MET A 1 15.20 -17.71 -18.43
C MET A 1 13.76 -17.74 -17.95
N GLU A 2 13.36 -18.84 -17.34
CA GLU A 2 12.06 -18.98 -16.70
C GLU A 2 11.92 -17.93 -15.59
N VAL A 3 10.77 -17.27 -15.48
CA VAL A 3 10.53 -16.27 -14.43
C VAL A 3 10.19 -17.04 -13.15
N GLU A 4 11.16 -17.14 -12.25
CA GLU A 4 10.97 -17.85 -10.98
C GLU A 4 10.06 -17.02 -10.04
N ARG A 5 8.97 -17.65 -9.57
CA ARG A 5 8.00 -17.06 -8.65
C ARG A 5 8.31 -17.46 -7.21
N VAL A 6 8.04 -16.58 -6.25
CA VAL A 6 8.37 -16.86 -4.85
C VAL A 6 7.55 -18.05 -4.35
N GLN A 7 6.26 -18.13 -4.69
CA GLN A 7 5.41 -19.27 -4.33
C GLN A 7 5.93 -20.62 -4.87
N ALA A 8 6.59 -20.64 -6.02
CA ALA A 8 7.13 -21.86 -6.62
C ALA A 8 8.37 -22.41 -5.89
N ILE A 9 9.14 -21.55 -5.21
CA ILE A 9 10.38 -21.94 -4.52
C ILE A 9 10.19 -22.23 -3.02
N VAL A 10 8.98 -22.06 -2.50
CA VAL A 10 8.69 -22.22 -1.06
C VAL A 10 8.94 -23.65 -0.60
N SER A 11 8.40 -24.65 -1.30
CA SER A 11 8.54 -26.06 -0.90
C SER A 11 9.99 -26.51 -0.83
N SER A 12 10.83 -26.07 -1.76
CA SER A 12 12.27 -26.40 -1.76
C SER A 12 13.05 -25.64 -0.69
N SER A 13 12.66 -24.40 -0.39
CA SER A 13 13.29 -23.56 0.64
C SER A 13 12.96 -24.06 2.05
N LEU A 14 11.69 -24.40 2.31
CA LEU A 14 11.25 -24.97 3.59
C LEU A 14 11.90 -26.32 3.87
N ALA A 15 11.99 -27.19 2.86
CA ALA A 15 12.63 -28.51 3.01
C ALA A 15 14.13 -28.41 3.39
N LYS A 16 14.79 -27.30 3.05
CA LYS A 16 16.21 -27.07 3.33
C LYS A 16 16.45 -26.18 4.55
N ASP A 17 15.39 -25.69 5.20
CA ASP A 17 15.42 -24.64 6.24
C ASP A 17 16.36 -23.48 5.87
N ASN A 18 16.36 -23.10 4.59
CA ASN A 18 17.28 -22.11 4.03
C ASN A 18 16.57 -21.25 2.99
N THR A 19 16.93 -19.97 2.94
CA THR A 19 16.42 -19.00 1.97
C THR A 19 17.54 -18.63 0.98
N PRO A 20 17.28 -18.53 -0.33
CA PRO A 20 18.28 -18.05 -1.29
C PRO A 20 18.87 -16.68 -0.90
N LEU A 21 20.16 -16.48 -1.18
CA LEU A 21 20.94 -15.32 -0.71
C LEU A 21 20.43 -13.98 -1.24
N GLU A 22 19.74 -13.97 -2.39
CA GLU A 22 19.08 -12.78 -2.91
C GLU A 22 17.93 -12.27 -2.02
N PHE A 23 17.35 -13.11 -1.16
CA PHE A 23 16.27 -12.69 -0.26
C PHE A 23 16.79 -12.26 1.12
N VAL A 24 17.97 -12.75 1.52
CA VAL A 24 18.61 -12.41 2.80
C VAL A 24 19.00 -10.93 2.83
N ARG A 25 18.47 -10.19 3.82
CA ARG A 25 18.74 -8.76 4.02
C ARG A 25 20.13 -8.49 4.63
N PRO A 26 20.73 -7.32 4.36
CA PRO A 26 21.81 -6.77 5.19
C PRO A 26 21.40 -6.70 6.67
N GLU A 27 22.36 -6.81 7.59
CA GLU A 27 22.09 -6.89 9.04
C GLU A 27 21.25 -5.71 9.57
N ASP A 28 21.49 -4.51 9.05
CA ASP A 28 20.77 -3.27 9.39
C ASP A 28 19.34 -3.20 8.83
N GLU A 29 18.92 -4.19 8.05
CA GLU A 29 17.55 -4.36 7.54
C GLU A 29 16.86 -5.64 8.04
N GLN A 30 17.59 -6.56 8.70
CA GLN A 30 17.05 -7.85 9.13
C GLN A 30 16.00 -7.68 10.23
N PRO A 31 14.79 -8.27 10.08
CA PRO A 31 13.76 -8.20 11.11
C PRO A 31 14.19 -8.67 12.49
N ALA A 32 15.09 -9.67 12.58
CA ALA A 32 15.61 -10.19 13.84
C ALA A 32 16.31 -9.15 14.72
N ILE A 33 16.97 -8.17 14.08
CA ILE A 33 17.81 -7.17 14.72
C ILE A 33 17.04 -5.86 14.89
N THR A 34 16.22 -5.53 13.89
CA THR A 34 15.66 -4.18 13.72
C THR A 34 14.22 -4.04 14.20
N THR A 35 13.49 -5.15 14.37
CA THR A 35 12.12 -5.11 14.92
C THR A 35 12.16 -4.72 16.39
N PHE A 36 11.34 -3.76 16.76
CA PHE A 36 11.27 -3.33 18.16
C PHE A 36 10.34 -4.25 18.96
N HIS A 37 10.83 -4.76 20.08
CA HIS A 37 10.10 -5.67 20.98
C HIS A 37 9.77 -5.07 22.36
N GLY A 38 9.91 -3.74 22.52
CA GLY A 38 9.58 -3.04 23.78
C GLY A 38 8.11 -2.62 23.89
N PRO A 39 7.72 -1.79 24.88
CA PRO A 39 6.38 -1.22 24.95
C PRO A 39 6.13 -0.33 23.72
N ILE A 40 5.29 -0.81 22.81
CA ILE A 40 5.01 -0.19 21.52
C ILE A 40 3.92 0.88 21.70
N PRO A 41 4.10 2.12 21.21
CA PRO A 41 2.98 3.02 21.03
C PRO A 41 2.08 2.47 19.91
N ASP A 42 0.78 2.36 20.19
CA ASP A 42 -0.15 1.75 19.25
C ASP A 42 -0.44 2.69 18.06
N ILE A 43 -0.46 2.11 16.86
CA ILE A 43 -0.96 2.80 15.67
C ILE A 43 -2.40 3.25 15.95
N PRO A 44 -2.75 4.52 15.73
CA PRO A 44 -4.08 5.04 16.06
C PRO A 44 -5.20 4.24 15.38
N VAL A 45 -6.27 3.99 16.12
CA VAL A 45 -7.50 3.37 15.61
C VAL A 45 -8.62 4.40 15.71
N ILE A 46 -9.29 4.66 14.59
CA ILE A 46 -10.28 5.71 14.48
C ILE A 46 -11.63 5.09 14.10
N ASP A 47 -12.63 5.31 14.95
CA ASP A 47 -14.02 5.02 14.62
C ASP A 47 -14.57 6.16 13.75
N ILE A 48 -14.75 5.88 12.46
CA ILE A 48 -15.19 6.90 11.51
C ILE A 48 -16.72 7.01 11.37
N ASN A 49 -17.47 6.28 12.21
CA ASN A 49 -18.92 6.39 12.36
C ASN A 49 -19.31 7.14 13.66
N HIS A 50 -18.35 7.76 14.33
CA HIS A 50 -18.60 8.58 15.50
C HIS A 50 -19.53 9.77 15.15
N PRO A 51 -20.52 10.13 16.01
CA PRO A 51 -21.48 11.18 15.69
C PRO A 51 -20.86 12.58 15.62
N ASP A 52 -19.80 12.82 16.39
CA ASP A 52 -19.03 14.07 16.36
C ASP A 52 -18.02 14.06 15.21
N GLN A 53 -18.31 14.82 14.15
CA GLN A 53 -17.45 14.95 12.97
C GLN A 53 -16.17 15.74 13.26
N ASP A 54 -16.21 16.74 14.13
CA ASP A 54 -15.03 17.55 14.49
C ASP A 54 -14.02 16.69 15.24
N HIS A 55 -14.51 15.78 16.10
CA HIS A 55 -13.67 14.79 16.76
C HIS A 55 -12.95 13.87 15.75
N ILE A 56 -13.66 13.36 14.73
CA ILE A 56 -13.06 12.51 13.69
C ILE A 56 -12.00 13.30 12.91
N ILE A 57 -12.31 14.54 12.49
CA ILE A 57 -11.37 15.42 11.78
C ILE A 57 -10.09 15.58 12.58
N HIS A 58 -10.20 15.86 13.89
CA HIS A 58 -9.05 16.03 14.76
C HIS A 58 -8.21 14.74 14.89
N LEU A 59 -8.85 13.58 15.07
CA LEU A 59 -8.16 12.29 15.16
C LEU A 59 -7.44 11.93 13.86
N VAL A 60 -8.12 12.06 12.71
CA VAL A 60 -7.53 11.79 11.39
C VAL A 60 -6.36 12.72 11.14
N ALA A 61 -6.53 14.02 11.37
CA ALA A 61 -5.47 14.98 11.15
C ALA A 61 -4.25 14.72 12.05
N ASN A 62 -4.44 14.45 13.35
CA ASN A 62 -3.33 14.17 14.25
C ASN A 62 -2.61 12.87 13.88
N ALA A 63 -3.35 11.80 13.59
CA ALA A 63 -2.75 10.55 13.13
C ALA A 63 -1.94 10.76 11.83
N SER A 64 -2.44 11.56 10.89
CA SER A 64 -1.71 11.89 9.66
C SER A 64 -0.47 12.76 9.88
N ARG A 65 -0.46 13.67 10.86
CA ARG A 65 0.73 14.51 11.19
C ARG A 65 1.77 13.74 11.99
N ASP A 66 1.33 12.89 12.92
CA ASP A 66 2.22 12.25 13.89
C ASP A 66 2.72 10.91 13.38
N TRP A 67 1.81 10.10 12.82
CA TRP A 67 2.08 8.74 12.40
C TRP A 67 2.20 8.58 10.89
N GLY A 68 1.40 9.29 10.10
CA GLY A 68 1.29 9.03 8.65
C GLY A 68 0.59 7.71 8.30
N ILE A 69 0.11 6.99 9.32
CA ILE A 69 -0.64 5.74 9.23
C ILE A 69 -1.66 5.66 10.38
N PHE A 70 -2.82 5.07 10.11
CA PHE A 70 -3.83 4.76 11.13
C PHE A 70 -4.74 3.63 10.65
N GLN A 71 -5.49 3.02 11.57
CA GLN A 71 -6.54 2.07 11.24
C GLN A 71 -7.90 2.74 11.37
N VAL A 72 -8.84 2.41 10.49
CA VAL A 72 -10.23 2.85 10.58
C VAL A 72 -11.16 1.67 10.80
N VAL A 73 -12.13 1.85 11.70
CA VAL A 73 -13.22 0.90 11.99
C VAL A 73 -14.57 1.57 11.73
N ASN A 74 -15.62 0.76 11.62
CA ASN A 74 -16.98 1.23 11.30
C ASN A 74 -17.05 2.09 10.02
N HIS A 75 -16.21 1.77 9.03
CA HIS A 75 -16.09 2.54 7.80
C HIS A 75 -17.26 2.38 6.82
N GLY A 76 -18.16 1.43 7.07
CA GLY A 76 -19.38 1.23 6.30
C GLY A 76 -19.26 0.28 5.11
N ILE A 77 -18.05 -0.25 4.83
CA ILE A 77 -17.91 -1.35 3.86
C ILE A 77 -18.44 -2.62 4.54
N PRO A 78 -19.37 -3.36 3.90
CA PRO A 78 -19.88 -4.60 4.48
C PRO A 78 -18.77 -5.61 4.78
N PHE A 79 -18.81 -6.21 5.97
CA PHE A 79 -17.80 -7.18 6.39
C PHE A 79 -17.77 -8.41 5.47
N ASP A 80 -18.92 -8.87 4.99
CA ASP A 80 -19.02 -9.98 4.05
C ASP A 80 -18.38 -9.67 2.70
N LEU A 81 -18.42 -8.41 2.24
CA LEU A 81 -17.72 -7.97 1.03
C LEU A 81 -16.20 -8.02 1.21
N ILE A 82 -15.67 -7.62 2.37
CA ILE A 82 -14.25 -7.77 2.70
C ILE A 82 -13.84 -9.25 2.71
N GLN A 83 -14.65 -10.13 3.30
CA GLN A 83 -14.39 -11.56 3.29
C GLN A 83 -14.43 -12.15 1.87
N LYS A 84 -15.39 -11.75 1.04
CA LYS A 84 -15.45 -12.15 -0.38
C LYS A 84 -14.23 -11.67 -1.14
N LEU A 85 -13.78 -10.43 -0.93
CA LEU A 85 -12.58 -9.87 -1.55
C LEU A 85 -11.34 -10.70 -1.21
N GLN A 86 -11.18 -11.02 0.08
CA GLN A 86 -10.09 -11.86 0.55
C GLN A 86 -10.16 -13.26 -0.06
N GLN A 87 -11.36 -13.86 -0.09
CA GLN A 87 -11.60 -15.19 -0.62
C GLN A 87 -11.25 -15.27 -2.12
N VAL A 88 -11.74 -14.35 -2.96
CA VAL A 88 -11.46 -14.40 -4.41
C VAL A 88 -9.99 -14.13 -4.72
N GLY A 89 -9.32 -13.30 -3.91
CA GLY A 89 -7.88 -13.10 -4.01
C GLY A 89 -7.11 -14.36 -3.64
N LYS A 90 -7.49 -15.04 -2.55
CA LYS A 90 -6.89 -16.30 -2.13
C LYS A 90 -7.08 -17.40 -3.18
N GLU A 91 -8.31 -17.56 -3.69
CA GLU A 91 -8.64 -18.53 -4.74
C GLU A 91 -7.78 -18.33 -5.99
N PHE A 92 -7.53 -17.08 -6.40
CA PHE A 92 -6.61 -16.79 -7.50
C PHE A 92 -5.18 -17.29 -7.20
N PHE A 93 -4.62 -17.04 -6.01
CA PHE A 93 -3.26 -17.47 -5.67
C PHE A 93 -3.14 -18.99 -5.44
N ASP A 94 -4.24 -19.67 -5.12
CA ASP A 94 -4.34 -21.13 -5.01
C ASP A 94 -4.39 -21.82 -6.39
N LEU A 95 -4.62 -21.08 -7.49
CA LEU A 95 -4.62 -21.65 -8.85
C LEU A 95 -3.24 -22.23 -9.23
N PRO A 96 -3.21 -23.20 -10.17
CA PRO A 96 -1.99 -23.65 -10.81
C PRO A 96 -1.17 -22.48 -11.37
N GLN A 97 0.16 -22.62 -11.35
CA GLN A 97 1.07 -21.55 -11.81
C GLN A 97 0.75 -21.10 -13.23
N GLU A 98 0.50 -22.05 -14.14
CA GLU A 98 0.18 -21.78 -15.54
C GLU A 98 -1.05 -20.89 -15.72
N GLU A 99 -2.09 -21.05 -14.88
CA GLU A 99 -3.28 -20.21 -14.92
C GLU A 99 -3.02 -18.79 -14.41
N LYS A 100 -2.12 -18.62 -13.43
CA LYS A 100 -1.70 -17.30 -12.94
C LYS A 100 -0.83 -16.56 -13.95
N GLU A 101 0.04 -17.28 -14.66
CA GLU A 101 0.93 -16.71 -15.69
C GLU A 101 0.18 -16.11 -16.88
N VAL A 102 -1.08 -16.51 -17.13
CA VAL A 102 -1.94 -15.87 -18.15
C VAL A 102 -2.11 -14.37 -17.88
N TYR A 103 -2.05 -13.96 -16.61
CA TYR A 103 -2.18 -12.56 -16.20
C TYR A 103 -0.83 -11.89 -15.98
N ALA A 104 0.29 -12.55 -16.29
CA ALA A 104 1.62 -12.02 -16.02
C ALA A 104 1.85 -10.68 -16.72
N LYS A 105 2.53 -9.77 -16.02
CA LYS A 105 2.99 -8.51 -16.62
C LYS A 105 3.85 -8.82 -17.85
N PRO A 106 3.51 -8.33 -19.05
CA PRO A 106 4.29 -8.63 -20.23
C PRO A 106 5.72 -8.06 -20.13
N PRO A 107 6.74 -8.78 -20.63
CA PRO A 107 8.11 -8.29 -20.66
C PRO A 107 8.23 -6.96 -21.41
N GLY A 108 8.94 -5.99 -20.85
CA GLY A 108 9.12 -4.66 -21.45
C GLY A 108 7.88 -3.76 -21.45
N ALA A 109 6.74 -4.21 -20.94
CA ALA A 109 5.55 -3.37 -20.84
C ALA A 109 5.73 -2.22 -19.83
N LEU A 110 5.25 -1.04 -20.22
CA LEU A 110 5.25 0.18 -19.40
C LEU A 110 4.17 0.16 -18.31
N THR A 111 3.11 -0.65 -18.48
CA THR A 111 2.08 -0.82 -17.43
C THR A 111 2.68 -1.51 -16.21
N LEU A 112 2.20 -1.19 -15.01
CA LEU A 112 2.53 -1.92 -13.79
C LEU A 112 1.61 -3.13 -13.57
N GLU A 113 0.53 -3.24 -14.35
CA GLU A 113 -0.50 -4.26 -14.16
C GLU A 113 -0.03 -5.67 -14.57
N GLY A 114 -0.61 -6.66 -13.89
CA GLY A 114 -0.40 -8.08 -14.11
C GLY A 114 0.11 -8.81 -12.87
N TYR A 115 0.27 -10.12 -13.03
CA TYR A 115 0.84 -11.04 -12.06
C TYR A 115 2.37 -11.02 -12.11
N GLY A 116 3.01 -10.93 -10.95
CA GLY A 116 4.37 -10.46 -10.79
C GLY A 116 5.02 -10.93 -9.50
N SER A 117 6.35 -11.06 -9.49
CA SER A 117 7.16 -11.17 -8.27
C SER A 117 8.16 -10.02 -8.17
N LYS A 118 8.39 -9.34 -9.29
CA LYS A 118 9.33 -8.22 -9.43
C LYS A 118 8.64 -6.91 -9.06
N ILE A 119 8.69 -6.55 -7.78
CA ILE A 119 8.86 -5.14 -7.45
C ILE A 119 10.29 -4.99 -6.98
N GLY A 120 11.14 -4.48 -7.89
CA GLY A 120 12.50 -4.06 -7.62
C GLY A 120 13.45 -5.20 -7.24
N GLU A 121 14.42 -5.48 -8.10
CA GLU A 121 15.73 -5.77 -7.53
C GLU A 121 16.14 -4.48 -6.80
N ASP A 122 16.54 -4.58 -5.53
CA ASP A 122 17.22 -3.45 -4.93
C ASP A 122 18.55 -3.17 -5.67
N VAL A 123 19.23 -2.08 -5.33
CA VAL A 123 20.49 -1.69 -6.01
C VAL A 123 21.58 -2.76 -5.86
N ASN A 124 21.43 -3.67 -4.89
CA ASN A 124 22.33 -4.76 -4.58
C ASN A 124 21.83 -6.12 -5.12
N GLY A 125 20.80 -6.13 -5.98
CA GLY A 125 20.24 -7.33 -6.57
C GLY A 125 19.39 -8.17 -5.61
N LYS A 126 18.98 -7.61 -4.46
CA LYS A 126 18.15 -8.32 -3.49
C LYS A 126 16.67 -8.31 -3.90
N LYS A 127 15.98 -9.42 -3.67
CA LYS A 127 14.57 -9.65 -4.04
C LYS A 127 13.64 -9.65 -2.82
N ASN A 128 12.41 -9.24 -3.02
CA ASN A 128 11.34 -9.29 -2.03
C ASN A 128 10.71 -10.70 -1.96
N TRP A 129 10.37 -11.19 -0.77
CA TRP A 129 9.68 -12.49 -0.58
C TRP A 129 8.17 -12.36 -0.82
N ALA A 130 7.79 -12.01 -2.05
CA ALA A 130 6.41 -11.77 -2.41
C ALA A 130 6.12 -12.07 -3.89
N ASP A 131 4.92 -12.60 -4.13
CA ASP A 131 4.24 -12.50 -5.41
C ASP A 131 3.10 -11.48 -5.30
N HIS A 132 2.60 -11.01 -6.44
CA HIS A 132 1.49 -10.07 -6.47
C HIS A 132 0.67 -10.17 -7.76
N LEU A 133 -0.57 -9.69 -7.67
CA LEU A 133 -1.40 -9.33 -8.82
C LEU A 133 -1.74 -7.85 -8.70
N PHE A 134 -1.43 -7.06 -9.72
CA PHE A 134 -1.69 -5.62 -9.73
C PHE A 134 -2.61 -5.24 -10.88
N HIS A 135 -3.66 -4.47 -10.63
CA HIS A 135 -4.60 -4.02 -11.67
C HIS A 135 -5.35 -2.76 -11.24
N LYS A 136 -5.79 -1.96 -12.21
CA LYS A 136 -6.62 -0.77 -11.95
C LYS A 136 -8.07 -1.18 -11.66
N ILE A 137 -8.68 -0.53 -10.67
CA ILE A 137 -10.09 -0.72 -10.27
C ILE A 137 -10.95 0.55 -10.42
N TRP A 138 -10.33 1.70 -10.67
CA TRP A 138 -11.03 2.98 -10.93
C TRP A 138 -10.06 3.99 -11.58
N PRO A 139 -10.54 4.95 -12.39
CA PRO A 139 -11.88 5.02 -13.00
C PRO A 139 -12.13 3.93 -14.04
N ALA A 140 -13.40 3.71 -14.41
CA ALA A 140 -13.78 2.68 -15.38
C ALA A 140 -13.06 2.83 -16.74
N SER A 141 -12.70 4.05 -17.13
CA SER A 141 -11.98 4.37 -18.36
C SER A 141 -10.57 3.80 -18.43
N CYS A 142 -9.92 3.53 -17.29
CA CYS A 142 -8.56 3.00 -17.24
C CYS A 142 -8.49 1.51 -16.85
N ILE A 143 -9.62 0.86 -16.58
CA ILE A 143 -9.63 -0.56 -16.18
C ILE A 143 -9.29 -1.43 -17.39
N ASN A 144 -8.23 -2.22 -17.24
CA ASN A 144 -7.86 -3.21 -18.24
C ASN A 144 -8.20 -4.62 -17.74
N HIS A 145 -9.37 -5.11 -18.14
CA HIS A 145 -9.88 -6.43 -17.74
C HIS A 145 -9.02 -7.62 -18.20
N GLN A 146 -8.03 -7.42 -19.08
CA GLN A 146 -7.09 -8.51 -19.42
C GLN A 146 -6.27 -8.96 -18.20
N PHE A 147 -6.05 -8.07 -17.22
CA PHE A 147 -5.30 -8.35 -15.99
C PHE A 147 -6.21 -8.79 -14.83
N TRP A 148 -7.52 -8.92 -15.08
CA TRP A 148 -8.48 -9.35 -14.08
C TRP A 148 -8.71 -10.86 -14.19
N PRO A 149 -8.46 -11.63 -13.12
CA PRO A 149 -8.77 -13.05 -13.07
C PRO A 149 -10.18 -13.39 -13.51
N LYS A 150 -10.29 -14.36 -14.41
CA LYS A 150 -11.54 -15.02 -14.78
C LYS A 150 -11.91 -16.15 -13.82
N ASN A 151 -10.91 -16.70 -13.15
CA ASN A 151 -11.04 -17.71 -12.10
C ASN A 151 -10.51 -17.09 -10.79
N PRO A 152 -11.31 -17.02 -9.72
CA PRO A 152 -12.70 -17.46 -9.65
C PRO A 152 -13.66 -16.53 -10.45
N PRO A 153 -14.81 -17.04 -10.97
CA PRO A 153 -15.75 -16.23 -11.76
C PRO A 153 -16.32 -15.01 -11.03
N SER A 154 -16.34 -15.05 -9.70
CA SER A 154 -16.80 -13.96 -8.83
C SER A 154 -15.78 -12.83 -8.68
N TYR A 155 -14.51 -13.03 -9.08
CA TYR A 155 -13.43 -12.07 -8.85
C TYR A 155 -13.81 -10.66 -9.33
N ARG A 156 -14.32 -10.56 -10.56
CA ARG A 156 -14.69 -9.29 -11.16
C ARG A 156 -15.80 -8.57 -10.39
N ALA A 157 -16.92 -9.25 -10.16
CA ALA A 157 -18.07 -8.66 -9.50
C ALA A 157 -17.72 -8.16 -8.08
N VAL A 158 -16.95 -8.96 -7.33
CA VAL A 158 -16.50 -8.61 -5.98
C VAL A 158 -15.56 -7.39 -5.99
N ASN A 159 -14.61 -7.32 -6.93
CA ASN A 159 -13.69 -6.19 -7.05
C ASN A 159 -14.41 -4.91 -7.50
N GLU A 160 -15.39 -5.01 -8.42
CA GLU A 160 -16.21 -3.86 -8.84
C GLU A 160 -17.07 -3.33 -7.68
N GLU A 161 -17.70 -4.21 -6.89
CA GLU A 161 -18.46 -3.82 -5.69
C GLU A 161 -17.56 -3.18 -4.64
N TYR A 162 -16.41 -3.79 -4.34
CA TYR A 162 -15.43 -3.23 -3.40
C TYR A 162 -14.90 -1.86 -3.87
N ALA A 163 -14.63 -1.68 -5.16
CA ALA A 163 -14.20 -0.40 -5.72
C ALA A 163 -15.25 0.71 -5.52
N GLN A 164 -16.54 0.38 -5.50
CA GLN A 164 -17.59 1.35 -5.20
C GLN A 164 -17.61 1.73 -3.71
N GLU A 165 -17.52 0.74 -2.82
CA GLU A 165 -17.58 0.98 -1.37
C GLU A 165 -16.33 1.70 -0.84
N VAL A 166 -15.13 1.33 -1.31
CA VAL A 166 -13.87 1.95 -0.87
C VAL A 166 -13.81 3.43 -1.24
N ARG A 167 -14.38 3.84 -2.38
CA ARG A 167 -14.44 5.26 -2.78
C ARG A 167 -15.24 6.11 -1.80
N LYS A 168 -16.33 5.58 -1.23
CA LYS A 168 -17.12 6.30 -0.22
C LYS A 168 -16.31 6.57 1.04
N VAL A 169 -15.45 5.63 1.44
CA VAL A 169 -14.54 5.79 2.59
C VAL A 169 -13.48 6.85 2.27
N VAL A 170 -12.87 6.73 1.09
CA VAL A 170 -11.83 7.66 0.62
C VAL A 170 -12.34 9.09 0.52
N ASP A 171 -13.55 9.31 -0.02
CA ASP A 171 -14.14 10.64 -0.15
C ASP A 171 -14.30 11.31 1.23
N LYS A 172 -14.69 10.54 2.26
CA LYS A 172 -14.74 11.05 3.65
C LYS A 172 -13.34 11.38 4.17
N LEU A 173 -12.36 10.50 3.95
CA LEU A 173 -10.99 10.70 4.40
C LEU A 173 -10.36 11.95 3.78
N PHE A 174 -10.50 12.18 2.48
CA PHE A 174 -10.02 13.41 1.85
C PHE A 174 -10.64 14.66 2.47
N LYS A 175 -11.95 14.64 2.73
CA LYS A 175 -12.65 15.76 3.37
C LYS A 175 -12.11 16.06 4.75
N TRP A 176 -11.99 15.05 5.60
CA TRP A 176 -11.46 15.22 6.95
C TRP A 176 -9.99 15.65 6.96
N LEU A 177 -9.17 15.10 6.05
CA LEU A 177 -7.78 15.52 5.91
C LEU A 177 -7.66 16.99 5.49
N SER A 178 -8.48 17.44 4.54
CA SER A 178 -8.53 18.83 4.08
C SER A 178 -8.94 19.77 5.21
N THR A 179 -10.06 19.49 5.87
CA THR A 179 -10.56 20.30 6.99
C THR A 179 -9.59 20.29 8.17
N GLY A 180 -8.91 19.17 8.41
CA GLY A 180 -7.84 19.06 9.40
C GLY A 180 -6.60 19.94 9.12
N LEU A 181 -6.43 20.42 7.88
CA LEU A 181 -5.42 21.41 7.51
C LEU A 181 -5.97 22.85 7.54
N GLY A 182 -7.23 23.05 7.90
CA GLY A 182 -7.93 24.34 7.82
C GLY A 182 -8.32 24.72 6.39
N LEU A 183 -8.51 23.74 5.51
CA LEU A 183 -8.87 23.94 4.11
C LEU A 183 -10.34 23.57 3.86
N GLU A 184 -10.86 24.05 2.74
CA GLU A 184 -12.12 23.55 2.19
C GLU A 184 -12.03 22.04 1.89
N ALA A 185 -13.14 21.34 2.12
CA ALA A 185 -13.18 19.88 2.25
C ALA A 185 -12.61 19.14 1.02
N ASP A 186 -12.79 19.66 -0.19
CA ASP A 186 -12.37 18.95 -1.40
C ASP A 186 -10.95 19.31 -1.88
N VAL A 187 -10.25 20.24 -1.22
CA VAL A 187 -8.97 20.79 -1.70
C VAL A 187 -7.90 19.72 -1.90
N LEU A 188 -7.71 18.79 -0.95
CA LEU A 188 -6.71 17.72 -1.10
C LEU A 188 -7.06 16.77 -2.25
N LYS A 189 -8.34 16.38 -2.39
CA LYS A 189 -8.80 15.51 -3.50
C LYS A 189 -8.51 16.18 -4.85
N GLN A 190 -8.85 17.46 -4.98
CA GLN A 190 -8.54 18.23 -6.20
C GLN A 190 -7.04 18.39 -6.44
N GLY A 191 -6.25 18.52 -5.37
CA GLY A 191 -4.79 18.60 -5.41
C GLY A 191 -4.09 17.33 -5.90
N VAL A 192 -4.79 16.20 -6.03
CA VAL A 192 -4.25 14.94 -6.56
C VAL A 192 -5.01 14.41 -7.78
N GLY A 193 -5.82 15.25 -8.45
CA GLY A 193 -6.51 14.85 -9.69
C GLY A 193 -8.02 14.72 -9.60
N GLY A 194 -8.63 14.98 -8.44
CA GLY A 194 -10.09 15.06 -8.31
C GLY A 194 -10.78 13.73 -8.61
N GLU A 195 -11.67 13.72 -9.60
CA GLU A 195 -12.38 12.50 -10.02
C GLU A 195 -11.56 11.60 -10.95
N GLU A 196 -10.45 12.10 -11.48
CA GLU A 196 -9.53 11.36 -12.36
C GLU A 196 -8.46 10.57 -11.58
N ILE A 197 -8.49 10.61 -10.24
CA ILE A 197 -7.60 9.79 -9.40
C ILE A 197 -7.75 8.31 -9.81
N GLU A 198 -6.63 7.67 -10.10
CA GLU A 198 -6.59 6.26 -10.43
C GLU A 198 -6.47 5.42 -9.15
N TYR A 199 -7.26 4.36 -9.04
CA TYR A 199 -7.21 3.41 -7.93
C TYR A 199 -6.61 2.12 -8.45
N LEU A 200 -5.47 1.73 -7.90
CA LEU A 200 -4.75 0.54 -8.30
C LEU A 200 -4.75 -0.45 -7.15
N MET A 201 -5.38 -1.61 -7.33
CA MET A 201 -5.37 -2.67 -6.34
C MET A 201 -4.19 -3.61 -6.57
N LYS A 202 -3.37 -3.79 -5.54
CA LYS A 202 -2.33 -4.81 -5.52
C LYS A 202 -2.66 -5.87 -4.49
N ILE A 203 -2.91 -7.09 -4.94
CA ILE A 203 -3.00 -8.26 -4.05
C ILE A 203 -1.60 -8.77 -3.83
N ASN A 204 -1.06 -8.60 -2.62
CA ASN A 204 0.24 -9.15 -2.26
C ASN A 204 0.06 -10.54 -1.63
N TYR A 205 0.93 -11.46 -2.02
CA TYR A 205 0.98 -12.83 -1.52
C TYR A 205 2.38 -13.12 -0.99
N TYR A 206 2.49 -13.32 0.32
CA TYR A 206 3.73 -13.62 1.01
C TYR A 206 3.63 -15.06 1.53
N PRO A 207 4.22 -16.04 0.81
CA PRO A 207 4.17 -17.41 1.27
C PRO A 207 5.04 -17.61 2.54
N PRO A 208 4.84 -18.72 3.28
CA PRO A 208 5.67 -19.07 4.42
C PRO A 208 7.16 -19.04 4.06
N CYS A 209 7.98 -18.47 4.94
CA CYS A 209 9.41 -18.29 4.73
C CYS A 209 10.21 -19.09 5.77
N PRO A 210 11.23 -19.89 5.40
CA PRO A 210 12.02 -20.62 6.39
C PRO A 210 12.81 -19.70 7.33
N ARG A 211 13.24 -18.53 6.84
CA ARG A 211 14.01 -17.52 7.57
C ARG A 211 13.32 -16.14 7.56
N PRO A 212 12.17 -15.99 8.24
CA PRO A 212 11.47 -14.70 8.32
C PRO A 212 12.28 -13.65 9.08
N ASP A 213 13.21 -14.11 9.92
CA ASP A 213 14.17 -13.32 10.69
C ASP A 213 15.19 -12.57 9.81
N LEU A 214 15.44 -13.07 8.59
CA LEU A 214 16.42 -12.53 7.64
C LEU A 214 15.81 -11.89 6.38
N THR A 215 14.51 -12.02 6.17
CA THR A 215 13.86 -11.69 4.90
C THR A 215 12.76 -10.66 5.07
N LEU A 216 12.44 -9.95 3.99
CA LEU A 216 11.31 -9.04 3.95
C LEU A 216 10.39 -9.43 2.80
N GLY A 217 9.09 -9.35 3.03
CA GLY A 217 8.08 -9.44 1.99
C GLY A 217 8.08 -8.20 1.12
N VAL A 218 8.27 -7.02 1.73
CA VAL A 218 8.53 -5.76 1.02
C VAL A 218 9.54 -4.96 1.84
N THR A 219 10.57 -4.45 1.18
CA THR A 219 11.58 -3.56 1.80
C THR A 219 10.98 -2.24 2.30
N SER A 220 11.75 -1.52 3.12
CA SER A 220 11.38 -0.19 3.61
C SER A 220 11.11 0.78 2.46
N HIS A 221 9.94 1.41 2.48
CA HIS A 221 9.55 2.45 1.51
C HIS A 221 8.47 3.36 2.08
N THR A 222 8.25 4.50 1.43
CA THR A 222 7.01 5.26 1.53
C THR A 222 6.14 4.97 0.31
N ASP A 223 4.83 5.18 0.42
CA ASP A 223 3.92 5.04 -0.70
C ASP A 223 3.99 6.25 -1.62
N LEU A 224 4.15 6.02 -2.92
CA LEU A 224 4.19 7.09 -3.92
C LEU A 224 2.81 7.73 -4.17
N SER A 225 1.74 7.03 -3.79
CA SER A 225 0.35 7.45 -3.94
C SER A 225 0.02 8.72 -3.12
N ALA A 226 -1.19 9.24 -3.28
CA ALA A 226 -1.74 10.21 -2.34
C ALA A 226 -2.11 9.57 -1.01
N MET A 227 -2.76 8.41 -1.10
CA MET A 227 -3.26 7.64 0.03
C MET A 227 -3.29 6.17 -0.37
N THR A 228 -3.15 5.29 0.61
CA THR A 228 -3.35 3.85 0.42
C THR A 228 -4.38 3.34 1.41
N VAL A 229 -5.36 2.57 0.92
CA VAL A 229 -6.34 1.86 1.75
C VAL A 229 -6.03 0.37 1.67
N LEU A 230 -5.62 -0.23 2.77
CA LEU A 230 -5.17 -1.61 2.82
C LEU A 230 -6.13 -2.47 3.64
N VAL A 231 -6.58 -3.56 3.04
CA VAL A 231 -7.23 -4.69 3.72
C VAL A 231 -6.16 -5.75 4.02
N PRO A 232 -5.85 -6.05 5.29
CA PRO A 232 -4.93 -7.14 5.64
C PRO A 232 -5.69 -8.46 5.84
N ASN A 233 -4.98 -9.60 5.77
CA ASN A 233 -5.46 -10.83 6.42
C ASN A 233 -5.01 -10.88 7.89
N GLU A 234 -5.40 -11.94 8.60
CA GLU A 234 -5.14 -12.14 10.03
C GLU A 234 -3.66 -12.39 10.38
N VAL A 235 -2.80 -12.57 9.38
CA VAL A 235 -1.36 -12.82 9.57
C VAL A 235 -0.63 -11.48 9.70
N PRO A 236 0.00 -11.20 10.87
CA PRO A 236 0.76 -9.97 11.06
C PRO A 236 1.90 -9.82 10.06
N GLY A 237 2.37 -8.59 9.87
CA GLY A 237 3.63 -8.37 9.16
C GLY A 237 3.85 -6.97 8.62
N LEU A 238 2.83 -6.10 8.64
CA LEU A 238 3.06 -4.68 8.34
C LEU A 238 3.80 -4.05 9.51
N GLN A 239 4.91 -3.38 9.22
CA GLN A 239 5.66 -2.60 10.19
C GLN A 239 5.82 -1.15 9.73
N VAL A 240 5.71 -0.21 10.66
CA VAL A 240 5.92 1.23 10.43
C VAL A 240 7.15 1.72 11.19
N PHE A 241 7.94 2.61 10.59
CA PHE A 241 9.08 3.21 11.24
C PHE A 241 8.68 4.49 11.99
N LYS A 242 8.81 4.49 13.31
CA LYS A 242 8.47 5.63 14.18
C LYS A 242 9.53 5.78 15.26
N ASP A 243 10.02 7.01 15.43
CA ASP A 243 10.96 7.39 16.48
C ASP A 243 12.18 6.45 16.60
N GLY A 244 12.74 6.05 15.45
CA GLY A 244 13.90 5.16 15.37
C GLY A 244 13.60 3.66 15.41
N HIS A 245 12.33 3.27 15.50
CA HIS A 245 11.93 1.89 15.74
C HIS A 245 10.96 1.36 14.67
N TRP A 246 11.10 0.08 14.32
CA TRP A 246 10.11 -0.65 13.52
C TRP A 246 9.02 -1.23 14.42
N ILE A 247 7.80 -0.72 14.25
CA ILE A 247 6.62 -1.02 15.06
C ILE A 247 5.63 -1.87 14.26
N ASP A 248 5.19 -2.99 14.82
CA ASP A 248 4.17 -3.84 14.21
C ASP A 248 2.77 -3.18 14.22
N ALA A 249 2.09 -3.27 13.08
CA ALA A 249 0.67 -2.96 13.01
C ALA A 249 -0.16 -4.15 13.52
N LYS A 250 -0.91 -3.94 14.60
CA LYS A 250 -1.82 -4.95 15.15
C LYS A 250 -2.96 -5.23 14.18
N TYR A 251 -3.26 -6.50 13.97
CA TYR A 251 -4.43 -6.92 13.20
C TYR A 251 -5.71 -6.62 13.99
N ILE A 252 -6.64 -5.89 13.37
CA ILE A 252 -7.98 -5.63 13.89
C ILE A 252 -8.98 -6.19 12.86
N PRO A 253 -9.81 -7.19 13.22
CA PRO A 253 -10.77 -7.77 12.30
C PRO A 253 -11.68 -6.73 11.67
N GLY A 254 -11.69 -6.70 10.34
CA GLY A 254 -12.52 -5.78 9.56
C GLY A 254 -12.03 -4.33 9.53
N ALA A 255 -10.91 -3.97 10.17
CA ALA A 255 -10.35 -2.62 10.03
C ALA A 255 -9.64 -2.44 8.68
N LEU A 256 -9.65 -1.21 8.18
CA LEU A 256 -8.80 -0.80 7.05
C LEU A 256 -7.57 -0.07 7.59
N ILE A 257 -6.41 -0.33 7.02
CA ILE A 257 -5.19 0.41 7.33
C ILE A 257 -5.03 1.52 6.28
N ILE A 258 -4.91 2.77 6.74
CA ILE A 258 -4.77 3.95 5.89
C ILE A 258 -3.35 4.46 5.99
N HIS A 259 -2.66 4.58 4.86
CA HIS A 259 -1.39 5.31 4.77
C HIS A 259 -1.60 6.66 4.09
N ILE A 260 -0.92 7.67 4.61
CA ILE A 260 -0.65 8.91 3.89
C ILE A 260 0.55 8.65 2.97
N GLY A 261 0.38 8.93 1.68
CA GLY A 261 1.44 8.79 0.71
C GLY A 261 2.13 10.11 0.39
N ASP A 262 3.19 10.03 -0.40
CA ASP A 262 4.07 11.15 -0.74
C ASP A 262 3.31 12.34 -1.32
N GLN A 263 2.25 12.11 -2.11
CA GLN A 263 1.55 13.22 -2.77
C GLN A 263 0.79 14.11 -1.77
N ILE A 264 0.22 13.54 -0.71
CA ILE A 264 -0.41 14.33 0.36
C ILE A 264 0.65 15.00 1.24
N GLU A 265 1.80 14.35 1.48
CA GLU A 265 2.92 15.00 2.17
C GLU A 265 3.39 16.25 1.40
N ILE A 266 3.58 16.13 0.07
CA ILE A 266 3.96 17.24 -0.81
C ILE A 266 2.90 18.35 -0.80
N LEU A 267 1.63 18.02 -1.02
CA LEU A 267 0.53 19.00 -1.01
C LEU A 267 0.44 19.76 0.32
N SER A 268 0.60 19.04 1.42
CA SER A 268 0.49 19.59 2.76
C SER A 268 1.74 20.35 3.24
N ASN A 269 2.75 20.49 2.36
CA ASN A 269 4.06 21.07 2.69
C ASN A 269 4.74 20.39 3.89
N GLY A 270 4.54 19.06 4.00
CA GLY A 270 5.11 18.21 5.05
C GLY A 270 4.39 18.30 6.38
N LYS A 271 3.15 18.80 6.42
CA LYS A 271 2.32 18.79 7.63
C LYS A 271 1.82 17.38 7.93
N TYR A 272 1.29 16.69 6.92
CA TYR A 272 1.03 15.24 7.00
C TYR A 272 2.25 14.47 6.48
N LYS A 273 2.52 13.30 7.07
CA LYS A 273 3.75 12.56 6.82
C LYS A 273 3.51 11.31 5.99
N ALA A 274 4.33 11.10 4.98
CA ALA A 274 4.46 9.80 4.33
C ALA A 274 5.40 8.93 5.16
N VAL A 275 4.87 7.88 5.79
CA VAL A 275 5.64 7.10 6.75
C VAL A 275 6.37 5.94 6.09
N LEU A 276 7.63 5.75 6.47
CA LEU A 276 8.39 4.58 6.10
C LEU A 276 7.73 3.34 6.71
N HIS A 277 7.48 2.35 5.86
CA HIS A 277 6.89 1.09 6.27
C HIS A 277 7.54 -0.07 5.50
N ARG A 278 7.46 -1.28 6.06
CA ARG A 278 7.96 -2.51 5.45
C ARG A 278 7.01 -3.66 5.73
N THR A 279 7.23 -4.79 5.08
CA THR A 279 6.48 -6.01 5.34
C THR A 279 7.41 -7.14 5.75
N THR A 280 7.22 -7.68 6.94
CA THR A 280 7.81 -8.96 7.40
C THR A 280 6.97 -10.14 6.92
N VAL A 281 7.53 -11.33 7.01
CA VAL A 281 6.90 -12.59 6.59
C VAL A 281 6.85 -13.56 7.77
N ASP A 282 6.01 -14.59 7.65
CA ASP A 282 5.80 -15.58 8.71
C ASP A 282 6.43 -16.94 8.32
N LYS A 283 6.78 -17.76 9.32
CA LYS A 283 7.41 -19.06 9.09
C LYS A 283 6.43 -20.13 8.61
N GLU A 284 5.17 -20.04 9.04
CA GLU A 284 4.18 -21.11 8.91
C GLU A 284 2.97 -20.68 8.08
N LYS A 285 2.59 -19.41 8.15
CA LYS A 285 1.33 -18.90 7.58
C LYS A 285 1.59 -18.01 6.37
N THR A 286 0.74 -18.17 5.36
CA THR A 286 0.69 -17.24 4.23
C THR A 286 0.09 -15.92 4.69
N ARG A 287 0.81 -14.82 4.50
CA ARG A 287 0.28 -13.48 4.65
C ARG A 287 -0.25 -12.97 3.31
N MET A 288 -1.38 -12.27 3.32
CA MET A 288 -1.92 -11.59 2.15
C MET A 288 -2.41 -10.18 2.50
N SER A 289 -2.37 -9.28 1.53
CA SER A 289 -2.95 -7.94 1.68
C SER A 289 -3.49 -7.40 0.36
N TRP A 290 -4.47 -6.51 0.43
CA TRP A 290 -5.11 -5.84 -0.70
C TRP A 290 -5.03 -4.31 -0.56
N PRO A 291 -3.82 -3.69 -0.60
CA PRO A 291 -3.71 -2.25 -0.77
C PRO A 291 -4.35 -1.76 -2.08
N VAL A 292 -5.10 -0.66 -1.95
CA VAL A 292 -5.55 0.18 -3.05
C VAL A 292 -4.79 1.49 -2.98
N PHE A 293 -3.95 1.75 -3.97
CA PHE A 293 -3.18 2.97 -4.11
C PHE A 293 -4.00 4.00 -4.87
N LEU A 294 -4.12 5.21 -4.31
CA LEU A 294 -4.80 6.33 -4.95
C LEU A 294 -3.77 7.24 -5.58
N GLU A 295 -3.60 7.11 -6.89
CA GLU A 295 -2.55 7.79 -7.63
C GLU A 295 -3.13 8.96 -8.45
N PRO A 296 -2.48 10.13 -8.46
CA PRO A 296 -2.80 11.16 -9.43
C PRO A 296 -2.61 10.64 -10.86
N PRO A 297 -3.34 11.17 -11.85
CA PRO A 297 -3.03 10.93 -13.26
C PRO A 297 -1.56 11.25 -13.55
N GLY A 298 -0.91 10.46 -14.42
CA GLY A 298 0.53 10.60 -14.68
C GLY A 298 0.99 12.02 -15.08
N GLU A 299 0.18 12.76 -15.84
CA GLU A 299 0.50 14.13 -16.26
C GLU A 299 0.15 15.21 -15.21
N PHE A 300 -0.57 14.84 -14.14
CA PHE A 300 -1.02 15.78 -13.12
C PHE A 300 0.18 16.30 -12.33
N VAL A 301 0.23 17.63 -12.12
CA VAL A 301 1.31 18.30 -11.40
C VAL A 301 0.92 18.43 -9.93
N VAL A 302 1.69 17.81 -9.05
CA VAL A 302 1.52 17.89 -7.60
C VAL A 302 2.61 18.79 -7.02
N GLY A 303 2.24 19.68 -6.10
CA GLY A 303 3.15 20.58 -5.39
C GLY A 303 2.51 21.17 -4.13
N PRO A 304 3.24 21.88 -3.27
CA PRO A 304 2.68 22.46 -2.05
C PRO A 304 1.47 23.35 -2.32
N LEU A 305 0.40 23.17 -1.56
CA LEU A 305 -0.80 23.99 -1.67
C LEU A 305 -0.49 25.45 -1.30
N PRO A 306 -0.90 26.44 -2.12
CA PRO A 306 -0.67 27.86 -1.85
C PRO A 306 -1.17 28.32 -0.46
N GLN A 307 -2.24 27.71 0.04
CA GLN A 307 -2.85 27.99 1.35
C GLN A 307 -1.98 27.53 2.53
N LEU A 308 -0.96 26.69 2.29
CA LEU A 308 -0.12 26.09 3.32
C LEU A 308 1.35 26.54 3.22
N VAL A 309 1.61 27.58 2.42
CA VAL A 309 2.92 28.19 2.25
C VAL A 309 2.84 29.70 2.50
N ASP A 310 3.85 30.25 3.17
CA ASP A 310 3.97 31.69 3.44
C ASP A 310 5.46 32.05 3.68
N PRO A 311 5.83 33.34 3.87
CA PRO A 311 7.23 33.71 4.08
C PRO A 311 7.92 33.07 5.30
N GLN A 312 7.17 32.63 6.30
CA GLN A 312 7.66 31.90 7.49
C GLN A 312 7.68 30.39 7.26
N LEU A 313 6.82 29.87 6.38
CA LEU A 313 6.76 28.48 5.93
C LEU A 313 6.93 28.38 4.40
N PRO A 314 8.16 28.53 3.87
CA PRO A 314 8.38 28.43 2.42
C PRO A 314 8.06 27.02 1.91
N PRO A 315 7.81 26.86 0.59
CA PRO A 315 7.59 25.54 -0.01
C PRO A 315 8.83 24.66 0.16
N LYS A 316 8.65 23.50 0.80
CA LYS A 316 9.70 22.47 0.98
C LYS A 316 9.88 21.58 -0.25
N TYR A 317 8.87 21.53 -1.11
CA TYR A 317 8.81 20.64 -2.26
C TYR A 317 8.60 21.44 -3.55
N LYS A 318 9.18 20.97 -4.66
CA LYS A 318 8.96 21.56 -5.98
C LYS A 318 7.77 20.88 -6.67
N PRO A 319 6.91 21.65 -7.38
CA PRO A 319 5.87 21.07 -8.21
C PRO A 319 6.45 20.14 -9.27
N LYS A 320 5.86 18.95 -9.46
CA LYS A 320 6.32 17.94 -10.42
C LYS A 320 5.16 17.12 -10.94
N LYS A 321 5.23 16.65 -12.19
CA LYS A 321 4.27 15.68 -12.72
C LYS A 321 4.40 14.35 -11.99
N PHE A 322 3.28 13.71 -11.68
CA PHE A 322 3.28 12.44 -10.95
C PHE A 322 4.09 11.34 -11.65
N LYS A 323 4.04 11.24 -12.98
CA LYS A 323 4.85 10.27 -13.74
C LYS A 323 6.36 10.52 -13.60
N ASP A 324 6.78 11.79 -13.54
CA ASP A 324 8.19 12.17 -13.41
C ASP A 324 8.67 11.91 -11.97
N TYR A 325 7.82 12.19 -10.99
CA TYR A 325 8.07 11.84 -9.59
C TYR A 325 8.23 10.32 -9.41
N SER A 326 7.29 9.55 -9.95
CA SER A 326 7.31 8.09 -9.93
C SER A 326 8.57 7.54 -10.61
N TYR A 327 8.92 8.06 -11.79
CA TYR A 327 10.15 7.69 -12.48
C TYR A 327 11.39 7.96 -11.61
N CYS A 328 11.50 9.16 -11.02
CA CYS A 328 12.61 9.49 -10.11
C CYS A 328 12.68 8.51 -8.94
N LYS A 329 11.54 8.21 -8.29
CA LYS A 329 11.48 7.31 -7.14
C LYS A 329 11.90 5.88 -7.49
N PHE A 330 11.36 5.32 -8.58
CA PHE A 330 11.71 3.96 -9.03
C PHE A 330 13.19 3.81 -9.41
N HIS A 331 13.80 4.88 -9.95
CA HIS A 331 15.22 4.88 -10.33
C HIS A 331 16.14 5.45 -9.24
N LYS A 332 15.62 5.67 -8.02
CA LYS A 332 16.34 6.26 -6.89
C LYS A 332 17.08 7.56 -7.23
N LEU A 333 16.50 8.35 -8.14
CA LEU A 333 16.97 9.68 -8.49
C LEU A 333 16.41 10.72 -7.51
N PRO A 334 17.11 11.85 -7.31
CA PRO A 334 16.59 12.95 -6.50
C PRO A 334 15.17 13.36 -6.93
N GLN A 335 14.26 13.46 -5.96
CA GLN A 335 12.87 13.84 -6.24
C GLN A 335 12.71 15.37 -6.36
N TYR A 336 13.74 16.18 -6.06
CA TYR A 336 13.69 17.64 -5.96
C TYR A 336 14.79 18.37 -6.73
#